data_AF-A0A2H6H1M9-F1
#
_entry.id   AF-A0A2H6H1M9-F1
#
_cell.length_a   1.000
_cell.length_b   1.000
_cell.length_c   1.000
_cell.angle_alpha   90.00
_cell.angle_beta   90.00
_cell.angle_gamma   90.00
#
_symmetry.space_group_name_H-M   'P 1'
#
loop_
_entity.id
_entity.type
_entity.pdbx_description
1 polymer ?
#
loop_
_entity_poly.entity_id
_entity_poly.type
_entity_poly.pdbx_seq_one_letter_code
_entity_poly.pdbx_strand_id
1 'polypeptide(L)'
;MAMSFSEFWVGPLADFFNTSLIHNSVVFIDIYSIVHFITGFLLMFLIFKIFKKVRIKFFILFLVVILWEVFELAVIATGSSFFRLDSKLNALWDLIIGMMGGYLYWHLKEKRK
;
A
#
# COMPACT_ATOMS: atom_id res chain seq x y z
N MET A 1 33.93 -10.94 9.11
CA MET A 1 32.71 -11.69 8.75
C MET A 1 31.96 -10.83 7.75
N ALA A 2 31.82 -11.27 6.50
CA ALA A 2 31.11 -10.49 5.49
C ALA A 2 29.60 -10.56 5.75
N MET A 3 28.93 -9.42 5.89
CA MET A 3 27.47 -9.38 6.01
C MET A 3 26.83 -9.90 4.73
N SER A 4 25.75 -10.67 4.89
CA SER A 4 24.94 -11.13 3.77
C SER A 4 24.19 -9.96 3.11
N PHE A 5 23.85 -10.10 1.82
CA PHE A 5 23.06 -9.09 1.09
C PHE A 5 21.73 -8.76 1.80
N SER A 6 21.10 -9.76 2.43
CA SER A 6 19.91 -9.60 3.26
C SER A 6 20.14 -8.74 4.50
N GLU A 7 21.27 -8.94 5.19
CA GLU A 7 21.62 -8.14 6.39
C GLU A 7 21.98 -6.70 6.03
N PHE A 8 22.62 -6.49 4.87
CA PHE A 8 23.08 -5.17 4.46
C PHE A 8 21.97 -4.28 3.88
N TRP A 9 21.03 -4.85 3.11
CA TRP A 9 20.00 -4.05 2.42
C TRP A 9 18.57 -4.30 2.92
N VAL A 10 18.17 -5.55 3.13
CA VAL A 10 16.77 -5.91 3.37
C VAL A 10 16.32 -5.51 4.78
N GLY A 11 17.17 -5.73 5.79
CA GLY A 11 16.88 -5.33 7.17
C GLY A 11 16.65 -3.82 7.33
N PRO A 12 17.61 -2.96 6.95
CA PRO A 12 17.45 -1.51 7.09
C PRO A 12 16.29 -0.93 6.28
N LEU A 13 15.99 -1.47 5.09
CA LEU A 13 14.84 -1.05 4.30
C LEU A 13 13.52 -1.46 4.95
N ALA A 14 13.43 -2.69 5.48
CA ALA A 14 12.27 -3.13 6.23
C ALA A 14 12.06 -2.22 7.46
N ASP A 15 13.11 -1.90 8.21
CA ASP A 15 13.02 -1.01 9.37
C ASP A 15 12.55 0.40 8.97
N PHE A 16 13.05 0.92 7.85
CA PHE A 16 12.60 2.21 7.31
C PHE A 16 11.11 2.18 6.94
N PHE A 17 10.67 1.21 6.14
CA PHE A 17 9.27 1.15 5.70
C PHE A 17 8.29 0.92 6.85
N ASN A 18 8.67 0.11 7.86
CA ASN A 18 7.86 -0.15 9.05
C ASN A 18 8.02 0.95 10.12
N THR A 19 8.64 2.09 9.81
CA THR A 19 8.72 3.22 10.75
C THR A 19 7.33 3.84 10.89
N SER A 20 6.73 3.71 12.07
CA SER A 20 5.40 4.26 12.35
C SER A 20 5.42 5.79 12.41
N LEU A 21 4.47 6.41 11.74
CA LEU A 21 4.20 7.85 11.77
C LEU A 21 3.04 8.17 12.73
N ILE A 22 2.02 7.31 12.75
CA ILE A 22 0.87 7.39 13.66
C ILE A 22 0.56 5.98 14.15
N HIS A 23 0.50 5.80 15.48
CA HIS A 23 0.15 4.53 16.10
C HIS A 23 -0.78 4.76 17.29
N ASN A 24 -2.04 4.36 17.15
CA ASN A 24 -2.98 4.25 18.27
C ASN A 24 -3.92 3.05 18.07
N SER A 25 -4.86 2.86 18.98
CA SER A 25 -5.79 1.70 18.97
C SER A 25 -6.73 1.63 17.77
N VAL A 26 -6.85 2.70 16.98
CA VAL A 26 -7.78 2.80 15.86
C VAL A 26 -7.05 3.07 14.55
N VAL A 27 -6.06 3.96 14.57
CA VAL A 27 -5.33 4.44 13.39
C VAL A 27 -3.91 3.93 13.41
N PHE A 28 -3.51 3.35 12.30
CA PHE A 28 -2.15 2.91 12.06
C PHE A 28 -1.66 3.46 10.72
N ILE A 29 -0.55 4.19 10.73
CA ILE A 29 0.12 4.71 9.53
C ILE A 29 1.62 4.60 9.74
N ASP A 30 2.31 3.96 8.81
CA ASP A 30 3.76 3.93 8.73
C ASP A 30 4.26 4.57 7.41
N ILE A 31 5.56 4.51 7.17
CA ILE A 31 6.14 5.00 5.90
C ILE A 31 5.63 4.16 4.73
N TYR A 32 5.36 2.87 4.95
CA TYR A 32 4.84 1.98 3.92
C TYR A 32 3.40 2.31 3.49
N SER A 33 2.59 2.83 4.39
CA SER A 33 1.28 3.41 4.04
C SER A 33 1.39 4.56 3.02
N ILE A 34 2.47 5.36 3.06
CA ILE A 34 2.71 6.39 2.03
C ILE A 34 2.98 5.74 0.68
N VAL A 35 3.67 4.60 0.65
CA VAL A 35 3.88 3.83 -0.58
C VAL A 35 2.53 3.37 -1.13
N HIS A 36 1.64 2.83 -0.30
CA HIS A 36 0.27 2.46 -0.69
C HIS A 36 -0.51 3.64 -1.29
N PHE A 37 -0.41 4.82 -0.70
CA PHE A 37 -1.05 6.02 -1.25
C PHE A 37 -0.56 6.33 -2.67
N ILE A 38 0.77 6.36 -2.85
CA ILE A 38 1.39 6.70 -4.13
C ILE A 38 1.07 5.63 -5.18
N THR A 39 1.16 4.34 -4.83
CA THR A 39 0.84 3.24 -5.74
C THR A 39 -0.64 3.26 -6.12
N GLY A 40 -1.55 3.49 -5.18
CA GLY A 40 -2.98 3.65 -5.45
C GLY A 40 -3.29 4.79 -6.43
N PHE A 41 -2.61 5.92 -6.28
CA PHE A 41 -2.69 7.05 -7.21
C PHE A 41 -2.23 6.66 -8.63
N LEU A 42 -1.07 6.01 -8.74
CA LEU A 42 -0.50 5.59 -10.03
C LEU A 42 -1.33 4.48 -10.69
N LEU A 43 -1.86 3.53 -9.92
CA LEU A 43 -2.76 2.50 -10.40
C LEU A 43 -4.04 3.11 -10.96
N MET A 44 -4.66 4.05 -10.24
CA MET A 44 -5.84 4.73 -10.77
C MET A 44 -5.50 5.51 -12.05
N PHE A 45 -4.33 6.14 -12.16
CA PHE A 45 -3.88 6.78 -13.41
C PHE A 45 -3.90 5.81 -14.60
N LEU A 46 -3.39 4.59 -14.42
CA LEU A 46 -3.39 3.55 -15.46
C LEU A 46 -4.79 3.04 -15.76
N ILE A 47 -5.56 2.69 -14.72
CA ILE A 47 -6.94 2.20 -14.82
C ILE A 47 -7.82 3.23 -15.56
N PHE A 48 -7.59 4.53 -15.33
CA PHE A 48 -8.36 5.60 -15.96
C PHE A 48 -8.21 5.63 -17.48
N LYS A 49 -7.06 5.19 -18.02
CA LYS A 49 -6.80 5.11 -19.46
C LYS A 49 -7.50 3.92 -20.12
N ILE A 50 -7.76 2.86 -19.37
CA ILE A 50 -8.27 1.58 -19.90
C ILE A 50 -9.81 1.54 -19.81
N PHE A 51 -10.37 1.97 -18.68
CA PHE A 51 -11.80 1.81 -18.43
C PHE A 51 -12.56 3.14 -18.56
N LYS A 52 -13.82 3.09 -19.01
CA LYS A 52 -14.66 4.29 -19.16
C LYS A 52 -15.47 4.60 -17.90
N LYS A 53 -16.13 3.59 -17.31
CA LYS A 53 -17.06 3.75 -16.19
C LYS A 53 -16.32 3.90 -14.86
N VAL A 54 -16.59 4.99 -14.13
CA VAL A 54 -15.95 5.30 -12.83
C VAL A 54 -16.11 4.17 -11.81
N ARG A 55 -17.31 3.58 -11.69
CA ARG A 55 -17.57 2.46 -10.77
C ARG A 55 -16.64 1.25 -11.02
N ILE A 56 -16.40 0.92 -12.29
CA ILE A 56 -15.50 -0.18 -12.67
C ILE A 56 -14.06 0.15 -12.31
N LYS A 57 -13.64 1.42 -12.47
CA LYS A 57 -12.27 1.85 -12.11
C LYS A 57 -11.97 1.64 -10.64
N PHE A 58 -12.88 2.11 -9.77
CA PHE A 58 -12.72 1.94 -8.33
C PHE A 58 -12.84 0.48 -7.90
N PHE A 59 -13.72 -0.30 -8.53
CA PHE A 59 -13.80 -1.74 -8.26
C PHE A 59 -12.50 -2.46 -8.61
N ILE A 60 -11.89 -2.16 -9.76
CA ILE A 60 -10.60 -2.74 -10.16
C ILE A 60 -9.49 -2.28 -9.22
N LEU A 61 -9.43 -0.98 -8.88
CA LEU A 61 -8.44 -0.51 -7.91
C LEU A 61 -8.57 -1.26 -6.59
N PHE A 62 -9.80 -1.38 -6.06
CA PHE A 62 -10.07 -2.13 -4.85
C PHE A 62 -9.58 -3.58 -4.94
N LEU A 63 -9.88 -4.27 -6.05
CA LEU A 63 -9.40 -5.63 -6.28
C LEU A 63 -7.87 -5.74 -6.34
N VAL A 64 -7.19 -4.77 -6.94
CA VAL A 64 -5.72 -4.80 -7.00
C VAL A 64 -5.11 -4.56 -5.62
N VAL A 65 -5.61 -3.56 -4.88
CA VAL A 65 -5.10 -3.25 -3.54
C VAL A 65 -5.38 -4.40 -2.58
N ILE A 66 -6.58 -5.00 -2.57
CA ILE A 66 -6.86 -6.15 -1.68
C ILE A 66 -6.02 -7.38 -2.01
N LEU A 67 -5.73 -7.64 -3.29
CA LEU A 67 -4.84 -8.74 -3.69
C LEU A 67 -3.40 -8.50 -3.20
N TRP A 68 -2.96 -7.25 -3.19
CA TRP A 68 -1.67 -6.87 -2.66
C TRP A 68 -1.58 -7.11 -1.15
N GLU A 69 -2.59 -6.67 -0.37
CA GLU A 69 -2.64 -6.95 1.08
C GLU A 69 -2.62 -8.46 1.39
N VAL A 70 -3.36 -9.26 0.61
CA VAL A 70 -3.36 -10.72 0.76
C VAL A 70 -1.98 -11.31 0.46
N PHE A 71 -1.28 -10.77 -0.54
CA PHE A 71 0.09 -11.17 -0.85
C PHE A 71 1.04 -10.84 0.31
N GLU A 72 0.93 -9.66 0.92
CA GLU A 72 1.76 -9.29 2.07
C GLU A 72 1.53 -10.20 3.28
N LEU A 73 0.27 -10.47 3.61
CA LEU A 73 -0.09 -11.42 4.66
C LEU A 73 0.48 -12.81 4.39
N ALA A 74 0.49 -13.26 3.12
CA ALA A 74 1.11 -14.52 2.74
C ALA A 74 2.63 -14.49 2.92
N VAL A 75 3.30 -13.39 2.55
CA VAL A 75 4.75 -13.21 2.77
C VAL A 75 5.09 -13.20 4.26
N ILE A 76 4.30 -12.53 5.10
CA ILE A 76 4.44 -12.57 6.56
C ILE A 76 4.34 -14.01 7.07
N ALA A 77 3.36 -14.78 6.57
CA ALA A 77 3.17 -16.17 6.98
C ALA A 77 4.36 -17.08 6.66
N THR A 78 5.24 -16.70 5.72
CA THR A 78 6.50 -17.42 5.45
C THR A 78 7.62 -17.17 6.47
N GLY A 79 7.42 -16.27 7.43
CA GLY A 79 8.44 -15.85 8.39
C GLY A 79 9.35 -14.72 7.88
N SER A 80 8.97 -14.07 6.77
CA SER A 80 9.69 -12.88 6.27
C SER A 80 9.58 -11.74 7.28
N SER A 81 10.72 -11.12 7.58
CA SER A 81 10.78 -9.94 8.45
C SER A 81 10.64 -8.63 7.68
N PHE A 82 10.28 -8.66 6.39
CA PHE A 82 10.12 -7.44 5.60
C PHE A 82 8.89 -6.62 6.03
N PHE A 83 7.83 -7.30 6.47
CA PHE A 83 6.61 -6.69 7.00
C PHE A 83 6.47 -7.13 8.47
N ARG A 84 6.40 -6.19 9.42
CA ARG A 84 6.59 -6.50 10.86
C ARG A 84 5.47 -6.06 11.80
N LEU A 85 4.56 -5.21 11.33
CA LEU A 85 3.56 -4.56 12.18
C LEU A 85 2.25 -5.35 12.30
N ASP A 86 1.39 -4.91 13.21
CA ASP A 86 0.11 -5.51 13.60
C ASP A 86 -0.75 -5.81 12.35
N SER A 87 -0.62 -7.03 11.84
CA SER A 87 -0.72 -7.29 10.40
C SER A 87 -2.12 -7.10 9.83
N LYS A 88 -3.15 -7.23 10.66
CA LYS A 88 -4.54 -7.08 10.24
C LYS A 88 -5.01 -5.63 10.25
N LEU A 89 -4.61 -4.86 11.26
CA LEU A 89 -4.98 -3.45 11.35
C LEU A 89 -4.18 -2.63 10.34
N ASN A 90 -2.89 -2.95 10.15
CA ASN A 90 -2.06 -2.30 9.15
C ASN A 90 -2.62 -2.51 7.74
N ALA A 91 -2.90 -3.76 7.37
CA ALA A 91 -3.46 -4.08 6.04
C ALA A 91 -4.80 -3.37 5.75
N LEU A 92 -5.63 -3.17 6.78
CA LEU A 92 -6.86 -2.40 6.61
C LEU A 92 -6.58 -0.92 6.32
N TRP A 93 -5.62 -0.31 7.02
CA TRP A 93 -5.25 1.08 6.79
C TRP A 93 -4.52 1.27 5.47
N ASP A 94 -3.63 0.36 5.09
CA ASP A 94 -2.95 0.36 3.79
C ASP A 94 -3.94 0.24 2.63
N LEU A 95 -4.96 -0.61 2.76
CA LEU A 95 -6.07 -0.69 1.82
C LEU A 95 -6.82 0.65 1.71
N ILE A 96 -7.20 1.26 2.84
CA ILE A 96 -7.91 2.56 2.87
C ILE A 96 -7.05 3.64 2.21
N ILE A 97 -5.78 3.71 2.56
CA ILE A 97 -4.84 4.73 2.10
C ILE A 97 -4.54 4.55 0.60
N GLY A 98 -4.41 3.32 0.12
CA GLY A 98 -4.31 3.03 -1.31
C GLY A 98 -5.55 3.47 -2.08
N MET A 99 -6.74 3.23 -1.54
CA MET A 99 -7.98 3.73 -2.13
C MET A 99 -8.06 5.26 -2.12
N MET A 100 -7.58 5.93 -1.06
CA MET A 100 -7.50 7.39 -0.99
C MET A 100 -6.58 7.98 -2.07
N GLY A 101 -5.44 7.34 -2.34
CA GLY A 101 -4.55 7.74 -3.43
C GLY A 101 -5.24 7.71 -4.80
N GLY A 102 -5.97 6.63 -5.07
CA GLY A 102 -6.77 6.51 -6.30
C GLY A 102 -7.91 7.52 -6.37
N TYR A 103 -8.60 7.77 -5.25
CA TYR A 103 -9.63 8.81 -5.16
C TYR A 103 -9.07 10.20 -5.50
N LEU A 104 -7.89 10.55 -4.95
CA LEU A 104 -7.25 11.83 -5.25
C LEU A 104 -6.97 11.99 -6.74
N TYR A 105 -6.43 10.96 -7.41
CA TYR A 105 -6.23 11.02 -8.85
C TYR A 105 -7.53 11.27 -9.62
N TRP A 106 -8.59 10.51 -9.28
CA TRP A 106 -9.89 10.68 -9.92
C TRP A 106 -10.43 12.11 -9.73
N HIS A 107 -10.37 12.63 -8.51
CA HIS A 107 -10.82 13.98 -8.17
C HIS A 107 -10.08 15.06 -8.98
N LEU A 108 -8.75 14.94 -9.07
CA LEU A 108 -7.94 15.86 -9.88
C LEU A 108 -8.27 15.77 -11.37
N LYS A 109 -8.66 14.59 -11.86
CA LYS A 109 -9.03 14.40 -13.27
C LYS A 109 -10.43 14.94 -13.58
N GLU A 110 -11.38 14.81 -12.66
CA GLU A 110 -12.75 15.32 -12.83
C GLU A 110 -12.77 16.86 -12.88
N LYS A 111 -11.97 17.53 -12.04
CA LYS A 111 -11.82 19.01 -12.07
C LYS A 111 -11.24 19.58 -13.37
N ARG A 112 -10.67 18.75 -14.23
CA ARG A 112 -10.09 19.16 -15.54
C ARG A 112 -11.06 18.96 -16.70
N LYS A 113 -12.26 18.45 -16.46
CA LYS A 113 -13.34 18.36 -17.45
C LYS A 113 -14.27 19.56 -17.28
#